data_AF-A0A0L8AL15-F1
#
_entry.id   AF-A0A0L8AL15-F1
#
_cell.length_a   1.000
_cell.length_b   1.000
_cell.length_c   1.000
_cell.angle_alpha   90.00
_cell.angle_beta   90.00
_cell.angle_gamma   90.00
#
_symmetry.space_group_name_H-M   'P 1'
#
loop_
_entity.id
_entity.type
_entity.pdbx_description
1 polymer ?
#
loop_
_entity_poly.entity_id
_entity_poly.type
_entity_poly.pdbx_seq_one_letter_code
_entity_poly.pdbx_strand_id
1 'polypeptide(L)'
;MQAPSRYRSIFLLILFLSASQYLFSQTNEFKNYTYSEFFEMIENSSDSVFRLENAIIKYAQGIDNRFSYTSFPGSSVNTFDNSDSIYVNKDLQLTNVHFDAPDRRQPSALHHIQFNKNVMLRNTSSVHFMNCTFEGRLTIMSTESMAKTIELLDRNSRAINLALTVTNSKLKKSVNMDLGTTDEKMRSRIRFENSEIWGSKEGRGSRFNGISVVSVTVKNCTFYDQGRVTITGNLTDQVDISGNNFGDWIAEIKVLGSMELNTSILEENTFNNHVLLDFDDLTTSSTFEWSQWGNQLISSQGYNDYFNTLSDSVKMSSFISFEANNSILTNYKNDIVQFGKSYKQEVKLRGKLLDLYKAQHDLEDVNTVYIGIKNMETERLAYLYSQDPSFNTFFKWKVNQFLKVFSDYGTEPSKAIVFSVNVVILFALVYLFFPNSWDEQGKHRILHRFDFFQKYLRSKEGMNDIYLVEKKKELSEYEAFKKRIEDGKLELPRFFIAWSKPVYNMAMISTKLTSRVLKNTDILSGEWHTLNPSQKRWKNIQIGTYLVIGVGFDLSIRVLNALMLSINAFTTLGFGEIPIKGLPRYLAIIEGFIGWFMLTIFSVSLISQLLN
;
A
#
# COMPACT_ATOMS: atom_id res chain seq x y z
N MET A 1 -14.22 -34.59 88.02
CA MET A 1 -14.41 -35.04 86.62
C MET A 1 -13.10 -34.82 85.86
N GLN A 2 -12.37 -35.91 85.62
CA GLN A 2 -11.11 -35.91 84.87
C GLN A 2 -11.43 -35.88 83.36
N ALA A 3 -11.00 -34.82 82.67
CA ALA A 3 -11.02 -34.80 81.21
C ALA A 3 -9.94 -35.77 80.66
N PRO A 4 -10.21 -36.57 79.62
CA PRO A 4 -9.27 -37.59 79.14
C PRO A 4 -7.98 -36.98 78.58
N SER A 5 -6.81 -37.52 78.96
CA SER A 5 -5.48 -37.01 78.58
C SER A 5 -5.22 -36.97 77.06
N ARG A 6 -6.02 -37.69 76.26
CA ARG A 6 -5.95 -37.69 74.79
C ARG A 6 -6.32 -36.34 74.18
N TYR A 7 -7.24 -35.56 74.78
CA TYR A 7 -7.64 -34.27 74.24
C TYR A 7 -6.61 -33.16 74.48
N ARG A 8 -5.83 -33.24 75.58
CA ARG A 8 -4.74 -32.29 75.86
C ARG A 8 -3.62 -32.38 74.83
N SER A 9 -3.26 -33.59 74.42
CA SER A 9 -2.19 -33.84 73.45
C SER A 9 -2.60 -33.39 72.04
N ILE A 10 -3.86 -33.62 71.66
CA ILE A 10 -4.41 -33.16 70.37
C ILE A 10 -4.54 -31.63 70.36
N PHE A 11 -4.98 -31.03 71.46
CA PHE A 11 -5.10 -29.57 71.56
C PHE A 11 -3.72 -28.89 71.51
N LEU A 12 -2.70 -29.45 72.18
CA LEU A 12 -1.32 -28.97 72.08
C LEU A 12 -0.74 -29.15 70.68
N LEU A 13 -1.05 -30.26 69.99
CA LEU A 13 -0.62 -30.48 68.60
C LEU A 13 -1.27 -29.48 67.63
N ILE A 14 -2.57 -29.19 67.81
CA ILE A 14 -3.29 -28.19 67.03
C ILE A 14 -2.74 -26.79 67.32
N LEU A 15 -2.44 -26.46 68.58
CA LEU A 15 -1.79 -25.18 68.96
C LEU A 15 -0.38 -25.06 68.39
N PHE A 16 0.38 -26.17 68.31
CA PHE A 16 1.73 -26.19 67.73
C PHE A 16 1.68 -26.07 66.20
N LEU A 17 0.71 -26.74 65.55
CA LEU A 17 0.47 -26.64 64.11
C LEU A 17 -0.04 -25.24 63.72
N SER A 18 -0.92 -24.64 64.51
CA SER A 18 -1.38 -23.26 64.27
C SER A 18 -0.31 -22.23 64.63
N ALA A 19 0.50 -22.43 65.68
CA ALA A 19 1.67 -21.58 65.95
C ALA A 19 2.74 -21.68 64.85
N SER A 20 2.91 -22.85 64.23
CA SER A 20 3.81 -23.01 63.08
C SER A 20 3.31 -22.23 61.85
N GLN A 21 2.00 -22.09 61.65
CA GLN A 21 1.44 -21.24 60.59
C GLN A 21 1.67 -19.74 60.86
N TYR A 22 1.71 -19.31 62.11
CA TYR A 22 2.10 -17.94 62.48
C TYR A 22 3.62 -17.70 62.39
N LEU A 23 4.45 -18.69 62.68
CA LEU A 23 5.92 -18.61 62.55
C LEU A 23 6.42 -18.66 61.09
N PHE A 24 5.63 -19.18 60.15
CA PHE A 24 5.91 -19.18 58.71
C PHE A 24 5.19 -18.07 57.93
N SER A 25 4.49 -17.17 58.60
CA SER A 25 4.08 -15.89 58.00
C SER A 25 5.29 -14.96 57.95
N GLN A 26 6.29 -15.27 57.11
CA GLN A 26 7.23 -14.26 56.66
C GLN A 26 6.44 -13.25 55.82
N THR A 27 6.09 -12.12 56.43
CA THR A 27 5.78 -10.93 55.67
C THR A 27 7.04 -10.61 54.86
N ASN A 28 7.04 -10.90 53.55
CA ASN A 28 8.09 -10.43 52.63
C ASN A 28 8.12 -8.90 52.71
N GLU A 29 8.98 -8.39 53.59
CA GLU A 29 9.19 -6.97 53.81
C GLU A 29 10.20 -6.49 52.77
N PHE A 30 9.80 -5.49 51.98
CA PHE A 30 10.66 -4.96 50.94
C PHE A 30 11.77 -4.13 51.57
N LYS A 31 13.01 -4.37 51.16
CA LYS A 31 14.17 -3.58 51.59
C LYS A 31 14.38 -2.40 50.66
N ASN A 32 14.60 -1.22 51.22
CA ASN A 32 14.93 -0.02 50.44
C ASN A 32 16.45 0.06 50.26
N TYR A 33 16.87 0.36 49.04
CA TYR A 33 18.26 0.67 48.68
C TYR A 33 18.31 1.90 47.78
N THR A 34 19.41 2.64 47.81
CA THR A 34 19.73 3.66 46.82
C THR A 34 20.24 3.04 45.52
N TYR A 35 20.31 3.80 44.43
CA TYR A 35 20.92 3.30 43.20
C TYR A 35 22.40 2.98 43.42
N SER A 36 23.11 3.84 44.14
CA SER A 36 24.54 3.67 44.44
C SER A 36 24.79 2.42 45.29
N GLU A 37 24.00 2.19 46.35
CA GLU A 37 24.09 0.96 47.15
C GLU A 37 23.80 -0.29 46.31
N PHE A 38 22.81 -0.23 45.41
CA PHE A 38 22.50 -1.35 44.53
C PHE A 38 23.68 -1.74 43.64
N PHE A 39 24.38 -0.78 43.04
CA PHE A 39 25.56 -1.06 42.22
C PHE A 39 26.77 -1.47 43.06
N GLU A 40 26.95 -0.92 44.25
CA GLU A 40 27.98 -1.35 45.19
C GLU A 40 27.77 -2.82 45.61
N MET A 41 26.53 -3.23 45.87
CA MET A 41 26.20 -4.63 46.13
C MET A 41 26.54 -5.55 44.95
N ILE A 42 26.27 -5.10 43.72
CA ILE A 42 26.64 -5.84 42.50
C ILE A 42 28.16 -5.97 42.42
N GLU A 43 28.91 -4.90 42.67
CA GLU A 43 30.37 -4.88 42.59
C GLU A 43 31.01 -5.79 43.65
N ASN A 44 30.58 -5.65 44.90
CA ASN A 44 31.13 -6.36 46.08
C ASN A 44 30.75 -7.84 46.15
N SER A 45 29.72 -8.29 45.43
CA SER A 45 29.36 -9.71 45.38
C SER A 45 30.50 -10.54 44.79
N SER A 46 30.93 -11.63 45.43
CA SER A 46 31.95 -12.52 44.86
C SER A 46 31.39 -13.46 43.78
N ASP A 47 30.07 -13.61 43.71
CA ASP A 47 29.42 -14.60 42.86
C ASP A 47 29.37 -14.15 41.40
N SER A 48 29.41 -15.11 40.47
CA SER A 48 29.24 -14.84 39.04
C SER A 48 27.80 -14.44 38.69
N VAL A 49 26.84 -14.73 39.58
CA VAL A 49 25.43 -14.39 39.46
C VAL A 49 25.04 -13.50 40.65
N PHE A 50 24.64 -12.26 40.39
CA PHE A 50 24.08 -11.39 41.40
C PHE A 50 22.57 -11.61 41.49
N ARG A 51 22.09 -11.87 42.71
CA ARG A 51 20.66 -12.10 43.01
C ARG A 51 20.19 -11.06 44.01
N LEU A 52 19.06 -10.42 43.70
CA LEU A 52 18.36 -9.55 44.64
C LEU A 52 16.86 -9.83 44.55
N GLU A 53 16.23 -9.93 45.72
CA GLU A 53 14.81 -10.24 45.84
C GLU A 53 14.11 -9.28 46.80
N ASN A 54 12.85 -8.94 46.50
CA ASN A 54 11.97 -8.14 47.36
C ASN A 54 12.62 -6.81 47.80
N ALA A 55 12.95 -5.95 46.84
CA ALA A 55 13.64 -4.69 47.10
C ALA A 55 13.01 -3.50 46.36
N ILE A 56 13.16 -2.30 46.91
CA ILE A 56 12.78 -1.04 46.28
C ILE A 56 14.03 -0.18 46.15
N ILE A 57 14.40 0.14 44.91
CA ILE A 57 15.55 0.98 44.58
C ILE A 57 15.05 2.42 44.44
N LYS A 58 15.43 3.29 45.38
CA LYS A 58 14.97 4.69 45.45
C LYS A 58 16.10 5.64 45.09
N TYR A 59 15.78 6.67 44.31
CA TYR A 59 16.74 7.72 44.02
C TYR A 59 16.98 8.60 45.25
N ALA A 60 18.23 8.67 45.72
CA ALA A 60 18.63 9.55 46.81
C ALA A 60 19.41 10.77 46.27
N GLN A 61 18.80 11.96 46.35
CA GLN A 61 19.42 13.21 45.94
C GLN A 61 20.75 13.44 46.68
N GLY A 62 21.80 13.81 45.95
CA GLY A 62 23.15 14.05 46.49
C GLY A 62 24.04 12.80 46.48
N ILE A 63 23.46 11.60 46.55
CA ILE A 63 24.18 10.32 46.47
C ILE A 63 24.12 9.78 45.04
N ASP A 64 22.91 9.69 44.48
CA ASP A 64 22.65 9.04 43.20
C ASP A 64 22.77 9.97 41.98
N ASN A 65 23.43 11.12 42.11
CA ASN A 65 23.53 12.13 41.04
C ASN A 65 24.04 11.54 39.70
N ARG A 66 24.86 10.48 39.76
CA ARG A 66 25.33 9.69 38.61
C ARG A 66 24.20 9.13 37.74
N PHE A 67 23.02 8.87 38.29
CA PHE A 67 21.87 8.28 37.59
C PHE A 67 20.84 9.31 37.16
N SER A 68 21.11 10.60 37.40
CA SER A 68 20.22 11.70 37.01
C SER A 68 20.45 12.14 35.57
N TYR A 69 19.39 12.65 34.94
CA TYR A 69 19.49 13.27 33.61
C TYR A 69 18.54 14.45 33.50
N THR A 70 18.78 15.32 32.52
CA THR A 70 17.92 16.47 32.22
C THR A 70 17.22 16.26 30.88
N SER A 71 15.93 16.58 30.85
CA SER A 71 15.07 16.50 29.66
C SER A 71 14.37 17.84 29.49
N PHE A 72 14.57 18.51 28.36
CA PHE A 72 13.89 19.77 28.07
C PHE A 72 12.52 19.51 27.43
N PRO A 73 11.46 20.24 27.82
CA PRO A 73 10.16 20.14 27.15
C PRO A 73 10.30 20.41 25.65
N GLY A 74 9.88 19.45 24.81
CA GLY A 74 9.97 19.55 23.35
C GLY A 74 11.32 19.13 22.75
N SER A 75 12.33 18.79 23.56
CA SER A 75 13.58 18.18 23.09
C SER A 75 13.46 16.65 23.11
N SER A 76 13.90 16.00 22.02
CA SER A 76 14.11 14.54 21.98
C SER A 76 15.47 14.11 22.59
N VAL A 77 16.29 15.08 23.01
CA VAL A 77 17.64 14.87 23.54
C VAL A 77 17.64 14.98 25.06
N ASN A 78 18.13 13.91 25.70
CA ASN A 78 18.44 13.89 27.13
C ASN A 78 19.90 14.28 27.33
N THR A 79 20.18 15.15 28.30
CA THR A 79 21.52 15.57 28.68
C THR A 79 21.92 14.91 30.00
N PHE A 80 23.14 14.37 30.04
CA PHE A 80 23.68 13.61 31.17
C PHE A 80 24.94 14.30 31.68
N ASP A 81 25.01 14.54 32.99
CA ASP A 81 26.20 15.15 33.61
C ASP A 81 27.37 14.16 33.68
N ASN A 82 27.08 12.86 33.64
CA ASN A 82 28.07 11.79 33.62
C ASN A 82 27.70 10.72 32.57
N SER A 83 28.60 10.49 31.62
CA SER A 83 28.46 9.51 30.54
C SER A 83 29.48 8.36 30.59
N ASP A 84 30.26 8.26 31.68
CA ASP A 84 31.20 7.15 31.87
C ASP A 84 30.44 5.82 31.88
N SER A 85 31.06 4.72 31.47
CA SER A 85 30.37 3.43 31.44
C SER A 85 30.50 2.68 32.77
N ILE A 86 29.37 2.23 33.33
CA ILE A 86 29.36 1.23 34.41
C ILE A 86 29.41 -0.15 33.75
N TYR A 87 30.33 -1.01 34.17
CA TYR A 87 30.48 -2.36 33.63
C TYR A 87 29.92 -3.39 34.60
N VAL A 88 28.83 -4.05 34.23
CA VAL A 88 28.24 -5.15 34.99
C VAL A 88 28.69 -6.48 34.37
N ASN A 89 29.67 -7.11 35.02
CA ASN A 89 30.33 -8.33 34.56
C ASN A 89 29.69 -9.64 35.07
N LYS A 90 28.53 -9.55 35.72
CA LYS A 90 27.84 -10.67 36.39
C LYS A 90 26.45 -10.88 35.79
N ASP A 91 25.98 -12.13 35.79
CA ASP A 91 24.58 -12.41 35.45
C ASP A 91 23.68 -11.78 36.52
N LEU A 92 22.75 -10.92 36.09
CA LEU A 92 21.89 -10.15 36.98
C LEU A 92 20.52 -10.80 37.05
N GLN A 93 20.09 -11.23 38.24
CA GLN A 93 18.76 -11.81 38.46
C GLN A 93 18.03 -11.04 39.55
N LEU A 94 17.06 -10.23 39.13
CA LEU A 94 16.23 -9.42 40.00
C LEU A 94 14.82 -10.00 40.02
N THR A 95 14.33 -10.38 41.22
CA THR A 95 12.99 -10.92 41.40
C THR A 95 12.22 -10.04 42.37
N ASN A 96 11.11 -9.46 41.93
CA ASN A 96 10.30 -8.55 42.76
C ASN A 96 11.13 -7.36 43.28
N VAL A 97 11.99 -6.82 42.40
CA VAL A 97 12.79 -5.62 42.65
C VAL A 97 12.19 -4.49 41.84
N HIS A 98 11.85 -3.38 42.48
CA HIS A 98 11.15 -2.26 41.86
C HIS A 98 11.97 -0.99 41.96
N PHE A 99 11.89 -0.15 40.92
CA PHE A 99 12.60 1.11 40.89
C PHE A 99 11.60 2.24 41.16
N ASP A 100 11.91 3.13 42.08
CA ASP A 100 11.09 4.31 42.32
C ASP A 100 11.44 5.36 41.25
N ALA A 101 10.80 5.23 40.08
CA ALA A 101 10.98 6.17 38.98
C ALA A 101 10.50 7.56 39.41
N PRO A 102 11.29 8.61 39.21
CA PRO A 102 11.13 9.84 39.96
C PRO A 102 9.91 10.66 39.56
N ASP A 103 9.46 11.47 40.52
CA ASP A 103 8.66 12.68 40.28
C ASP A 103 9.23 13.42 39.05
N ARG A 104 8.37 14.04 38.23
CA ARG A 104 8.78 14.84 37.04
C ARG A 104 9.84 15.90 37.37
N ARG A 105 10.02 16.20 38.66
CA ARG A 105 10.98 17.14 39.22
C ARG A 105 12.43 16.60 39.33
N GLN A 106 12.66 15.29 39.27
CA GLN A 106 14.01 14.71 39.47
C GLN A 106 14.30 13.48 38.56
N PRO A 107 14.36 13.62 37.22
CA PRO A 107 14.54 12.48 36.30
C PRO A 107 15.77 11.63 36.61
N SER A 108 15.61 10.31 36.60
CA SER A 108 16.66 9.33 36.86
C SER A 108 16.43 8.04 36.09
N ALA A 109 17.53 7.40 35.71
CA ALA A 109 17.53 6.18 34.91
C ALA A 109 18.82 5.37 35.12
N LEU A 110 18.76 4.08 34.83
CA LEU A 110 19.94 3.25 34.65
C LEU A 110 20.55 3.63 33.30
N HIS A 111 21.56 4.50 33.30
CA HIS A 111 22.15 5.00 32.06
C HIS A 111 23.65 4.77 31.89
N HIS A 112 24.08 4.64 30.63
CA HIS A 112 25.48 4.37 30.27
C HIS A 112 26.03 3.15 31.01
N ILE A 113 25.30 2.03 30.94
CA ILE A 113 25.67 0.77 31.59
C ILE A 113 25.89 -0.30 30.53
N GLN A 114 27.02 -1.01 30.64
CA GLN A 114 27.33 -2.17 29.83
C GLN A 114 27.12 -3.45 30.64
N PHE A 115 26.06 -4.19 30.31
CA PHE A 115 25.77 -5.51 30.88
C PHE A 115 26.43 -6.59 30.03
N ASN A 116 27.56 -7.11 30.52
CA ASN A 116 28.37 -8.11 29.82
C ASN A 116 27.82 -9.54 29.92
N LYS A 117 26.80 -9.75 30.77
CA LYS A 117 26.12 -11.03 31.01
C LYS A 117 24.60 -10.83 30.94
N ASN A 118 23.82 -11.89 31.16
CA ASN A 118 22.37 -11.80 31.03
C ASN A 118 21.76 -10.95 32.13
N VAL A 119 20.67 -10.26 31.80
CA VAL A 119 19.86 -9.47 32.74
C VAL A 119 18.47 -10.06 32.76
N MET A 120 18.05 -10.57 33.92
CA MET A 120 16.74 -11.16 34.14
C MET A 120 15.98 -10.35 35.17
N LEU A 121 14.86 -9.79 34.75
CA LEU A 121 13.92 -9.04 35.58
C LEU A 121 12.63 -9.84 35.69
N ARG A 122 12.29 -10.29 36.90
CA ARG A 122 11.05 -11.02 37.20
C ARG A 122 10.19 -10.19 38.13
N ASN A 123 8.95 -9.90 37.73
CA ASN A 123 8.02 -9.06 38.48
C ASN A 123 8.67 -7.72 38.91
N THR A 124 9.47 -7.12 38.02
CA THR A 124 10.12 -5.82 38.23
C THR A 124 9.32 -4.72 37.55
N SER A 125 9.25 -3.55 38.16
CA SER A 125 8.53 -2.41 37.60
C SER A 125 9.36 -1.12 37.63
N SER A 126 8.94 -0.16 36.81
CA SER A 126 9.40 1.23 36.85
C SER A 126 10.91 1.40 36.56
N VAL A 127 11.51 0.49 35.80
CA VAL A 127 12.93 0.55 35.42
C VAL A 127 13.11 1.22 34.06
N HIS A 128 14.06 2.13 33.99
CA HIS A 128 14.37 2.93 32.82
C HIS A 128 15.84 2.69 32.44
N PHE A 129 16.09 2.04 31.30
CA PHE A 129 17.42 1.87 30.73
C PHE A 129 17.65 2.89 29.61
N MET A 130 18.74 3.65 29.68
CA MET A 130 19.05 4.68 28.69
C MET A 130 20.52 4.61 28.28
N ASN A 131 20.84 4.63 26.99
CA ASN A 131 22.23 4.57 26.53
C ASN A 131 22.99 3.33 27.06
N CYS A 132 22.29 2.20 27.23
CA CYS A 132 22.86 0.96 27.76
C CYS A 132 23.26 0.00 26.64
N THR A 133 24.22 -0.87 26.93
CA THR A 133 24.61 -1.98 26.04
C THR A 133 24.39 -3.30 26.75
N PHE A 134 23.59 -4.19 26.15
CA PHE A 134 23.34 -5.54 26.61
C PHE A 134 24.06 -6.52 25.69
N GLU A 135 25.20 -7.05 26.15
CA GLU A 135 25.93 -8.13 25.46
C GLU A 135 25.27 -9.50 25.71
N GLY A 136 24.65 -9.65 26.89
CA GLY A 136 23.81 -10.78 27.25
C GLY A 136 22.35 -10.61 26.84
N ARG A 137 21.55 -11.64 27.10
CA ARG A 137 20.09 -11.61 26.87
C ARG A 137 19.42 -10.72 27.93
N LEU A 138 18.58 -9.79 27.48
CA LEU A 138 17.63 -9.08 28.35
C LEU A 138 16.32 -9.88 28.42
N THR A 139 15.97 -10.35 29.60
CA THR A 139 14.75 -11.11 29.87
C THR A 139 13.92 -10.38 30.91
N ILE A 140 12.66 -10.12 30.57
CA ILE A 140 11.72 -9.39 31.41
C ILE A 140 10.43 -10.21 31.43
N MET A 141 10.02 -10.63 32.61
CA MET A 141 8.83 -11.45 32.78
C MET A 141 8.02 -10.97 33.97
N SER A 142 6.70 -10.83 33.78
CA SER A 142 5.76 -10.66 34.88
C SER A 142 4.77 -11.81 34.90
N THR A 143 4.80 -12.59 35.97
CA THR A 143 3.96 -13.79 36.15
C THR A 143 2.95 -13.64 37.28
N GLU A 144 3.05 -12.57 38.07
CA GLU A 144 2.24 -12.35 39.27
C GLU A 144 1.65 -10.94 39.32
N SER A 145 0.56 -10.78 40.07
CA SER A 145 -0.02 -9.46 40.36
C SER A 145 0.95 -8.62 41.19
N MET A 146 1.22 -7.39 40.75
CA MET A 146 2.11 -6.44 41.44
C MET A 146 1.36 -5.54 42.44
N ALA A 147 0.23 -6.01 42.97
CA ALA A 147 -0.67 -5.18 43.78
C ALA A 147 -0.04 -4.60 45.05
N LYS A 148 0.69 -5.45 45.76
CA LYS A 148 1.37 -5.09 47.00
C LYS A 148 2.51 -4.08 46.77
N THR A 149 3.17 -4.14 45.61
CA THR A 149 4.24 -3.22 45.23
C THR A 149 3.75 -1.77 45.15
N ILE A 150 2.53 -1.56 44.66
CA ILE A 150 1.93 -0.24 44.52
C ILE A 150 1.71 0.44 45.88
N GLU A 151 1.20 -0.31 46.87
CA GLU A 151 1.02 0.20 48.23
C GLU A 151 2.35 0.65 48.85
N LEU A 152 3.46 -0.04 48.49
CA LEU A 152 4.79 0.22 49.02
C LEU A 152 5.55 1.35 48.33
N LEU A 153 5.19 1.67 47.07
CA LEU A 153 5.77 2.81 46.34
C LEU A 153 5.20 4.17 46.82
N ASP A 154 4.30 4.20 47.81
CA ASP A 154 3.73 5.40 48.47
C ASP A 154 3.22 6.47 47.49
N ARG A 155 2.61 6.04 46.38
CA ARG A 155 2.06 6.94 45.38
C ARG A 155 0.57 7.10 45.58
N ASN A 156 0.16 8.14 46.29
CA ASN A 156 -1.23 8.63 46.37
C ASN A 156 -1.84 9.06 45.01
N SER A 157 -1.17 8.79 43.89
CA SER A 157 -1.58 9.23 42.55
C SER A 157 -2.53 8.24 41.88
N ARG A 158 -3.60 8.75 41.27
CA ARG A 158 -4.60 7.99 40.49
C ARG A 158 -4.07 7.32 39.20
N ALA A 159 -2.76 7.37 38.92
CA ALA A 159 -2.15 6.69 37.78
C ALA A 159 -0.68 6.35 38.09
N ILE A 160 -0.42 5.12 38.55
CA ILE A 160 0.94 4.65 38.80
C ILE A 160 1.55 4.21 37.47
N ASN A 161 2.63 4.87 37.07
CA ASN A 161 3.35 4.52 35.84
C ASN A 161 4.36 3.41 36.09
N LEU A 162 3.96 2.15 35.93
CA LEU A 162 4.84 0.98 36.00
C LEU A 162 5.52 0.74 34.64
N ALA A 163 6.16 1.77 34.10
CA ALA A 163 6.80 1.68 32.80
C ALA A 163 8.10 0.86 32.87
N LEU A 164 8.30 -0.01 31.89
CA LEU A 164 9.61 -0.52 31.56
C LEU A 164 10.06 0.10 30.25
N THR A 165 11.13 0.88 30.34
CA THR A 165 11.63 1.68 29.23
C THR A 165 13.06 1.27 28.88
N VAL A 166 13.34 1.08 27.60
CA VAL A 166 14.68 0.95 27.03
C VAL A 166 14.80 1.97 25.90
N THR A 167 15.68 2.96 26.05
CA THR A 167 15.91 3.98 25.01
C THR A 167 17.38 4.09 24.65
N ASN A 168 17.65 4.47 23.39
CA ASN A 168 19.00 4.77 22.89
C ASN A 168 20.03 3.65 23.20
N SER A 169 19.58 2.40 23.22
CA SER A 169 20.35 1.27 23.76
C SER A 169 20.68 0.24 22.69
N LYS A 170 21.71 -0.58 22.94
CA LYS A 170 22.16 -1.64 22.05
C LYS A 170 21.88 -3.01 22.68
N LEU A 171 21.08 -3.84 22.01
CA LEU A 171 20.69 -5.16 22.47
C LEU A 171 21.31 -6.21 21.54
N LYS A 172 22.50 -6.70 21.91
CA LYS A 172 23.34 -7.56 21.06
C LYS A 172 22.87 -9.02 20.98
N LYS A 173 21.87 -9.38 21.78
CA LYS A 173 21.17 -10.66 21.73
C LYS A 173 19.67 -10.43 21.76
N SER A 174 18.92 -11.49 21.45
CA SER A 174 17.46 -11.51 21.49
C SER A 174 16.90 -10.95 22.80
N VAL A 175 15.79 -10.21 22.72
CA VAL A 175 15.06 -9.70 23.88
C VAL A 175 13.89 -10.62 24.18
N ASN A 176 13.70 -11.08 25.41
CA ASN A 176 12.48 -11.79 25.78
C ASN A 176 11.68 -10.98 26.80
N MET A 177 10.62 -10.33 26.34
CA MET A 177 9.71 -9.60 27.20
C MET A 177 8.30 -10.18 27.13
N ASP A 178 7.80 -10.60 28.29
CA ASP A 178 6.43 -11.04 28.50
C ASP A 178 5.88 -10.33 29.76
N LEU A 179 5.16 -9.21 29.56
CA LEU A 179 4.53 -8.46 30.64
C LEU A 179 3.02 -8.66 30.62
N GLY A 180 2.46 -9.04 31.76
CA GLY A 180 1.02 -9.12 31.99
C GLY A 180 0.63 -8.43 33.29
N THR A 181 -0.60 -7.93 33.36
CA THR A 181 -1.23 -7.51 34.63
C THR A 181 -2.57 -8.21 34.80
N THR A 182 -2.93 -8.54 36.05
CA THR A 182 -4.23 -9.15 36.39
C THR A 182 -5.18 -8.15 37.06
N ASP A 183 -4.80 -6.88 37.16
CA ASP A 183 -5.55 -5.84 37.86
C ASP A 183 -5.69 -4.61 36.97
N GLU A 184 -6.93 -4.21 36.68
CA GLU A 184 -7.27 -3.06 35.84
C GLU A 184 -6.72 -1.73 36.37
N LYS A 185 -6.45 -1.64 37.69
CA LYS A 185 -5.80 -0.47 38.31
C LYS A 185 -4.29 -0.43 38.06
N MET A 186 -3.70 -1.53 37.58
CA MET A 186 -2.27 -1.72 37.37
C MET A 186 -1.98 -1.77 35.89
N ARG A 187 -1.67 -0.59 35.38
CA ARG A 187 -1.65 -0.34 33.96
C ARG A 187 -0.20 -0.03 33.56
N SER A 188 0.58 -1.10 33.36
CA SER A 188 2.01 -1.08 33.00
C SER A 188 2.22 -0.56 31.59
N ARG A 189 3.45 -0.12 31.27
CA ARG A 189 3.82 0.32 29.91
C ARG A 189 5.11 -0.35 29.46
N ILE A 190 5.17 -0.75 28.19
CA ILE A 190 6.37 -1.25 27.53
C ILE A 190 6.81 -0.19 26.54
N ARG A 191 8.09 0.18 26.59
CA ARG A 191 8.66 1.15 25.66
C ARG A 191 10.09 0.78 25.24
N PHE A 192 10.28 0.52 23.95
CA PHE A 192 11.57 0.41 23.30
C PHE A 192 11.68 1.49 22.23
N GLU A 193 12.61 2.43 22.41
CA GLU A 193 12.72 3.58 21.51
C GLU A 193 14.16 3.82 21.07
N ASN A 194 14.35 4.23 19.82
CA ASN A 194 15.64 4.69 19.28
C ASN A 194 16.79 3.71 19.55
N SER A 195 16.51 2.40 19.50
CA SER A 195 17.43 1.36 19.96
C SER A 195 17.83 0.42 18.83
N GLU A 196 18.99 -0.20 18.98
CA GLU A 196 19.56 -1.14 18.02
C GLU A 196 19.46 -2.57 18.55
N ILE A 197 18.89 -3.50 17.76
CA ILE A 197 18.57 -4.86 18.20
C ILE A 197 19.19 -5.87 17.23
N TRP A 198 20.00 -6.80 17.73
CA TRP A 198 20.65 -7.83 16.91
C TRP A 198 19.95 -9.19 17.02
N GLY A 199 19.92 -9.89 15.88
CA GLY A 199 19.39 -11.24 15.77
C GLY A 199 20.21 -12.22 16.57
N SER A 200 19.56 -13.26 17.10
CA SER A 200 20.25 -14.40 17.72
C SER A 200 20.08 -15.63 16.84
N LYS A 201 21.17 -16.39 16.66
CA LYS A 201 21.11 -17.72 16.03
C LYS A 201 20.37 -18.76 16.88
N GLU A 202 20.10 -18.46 18.15
CA GLU A 202 19.32 -19.30 19.06
C GLU A 202 17.82 -19.08 18.79
N GLY A 203 17.12 -20.09 18.26
CA GLY A 203 15.81 -20.01 17.59
C GLY A 203 14.58 -19.43 18.31
N ARG A 204 14.69 -18.76 19.46
CA ARG A 204 13.53 -18.16 20.15
C ARG A 204 13.18 -16.72 19.75
N GLY A 205 14.02 -16.05 18.95
CA GLY A 205 13.78 -14.69 18.46
C GLY A 205 13.64 -13.65 19.58
N SER A 206 13.32 -12.40 19.22
CA SER A 206 12.91 -11.37 20.16
C SER A 206 11.40 -11.37 20.37
N ARG A 207 10.94 -10.97 21.57
CA ARG A 207 9.52 -10.85 21.91
C ARG A 207 9.26 -9.61 22.73
N PHE A 208 8.20 -8.90 22.37
CA PHE A 208 7.66 -7.74 23.05
C PHE A 208 6.16 -7.98 23.27
N ASN A 209 5.83 -8.76 24.30
CA ASN A 209 4.46 -9.14 24.59
C ASN A 209 3.94 -8.36 25.80
N GLY A 210 2.81 -7.67 25.61
CA GLY A 210 2.04 -6.99 26.64
C GLY A 210 0.61 -7.54 26.70
N ILE A 211 0.17 -7.95 27.88
CA ILE A 211 -1.21 -8.41 28.15
C ILE A 211 -1.82 -7.54 29.24
N SER A 212 -2.96 -6.90 28.98
CA SER A 212 -3.62 -5.99 29.93
C SER A 212 -2.72 -4.83 30.36
N VAL A 213 -1.86 -4.34 29.46
CA VAL A 213 -0.97 -3.20 29.68
C VAL A 213 -1.53 -1.94 29.00
N VAL A 214 -1.14 -0.76 29.47
CA VAL A 214 -1.56 0.50 28.82
C VAL A 214 -1.02 0.58 27.41
N SER A 215 0.28 0.34 27.25
CA SER A 215 0.91 0.51 25.95
C SER A 215 2.02 -0.48 25.69
N VAL A 216 2.12 -0.89 24.42
CA VAL A 216 3.29 -1.56 23.85
C VAL A 216 3.86 -0.65 22.77
N THR A 217 5.04 -0.07 23.03
CA THR A 217 5.73 0.84 22.12
C THR A 217 7.05 0.25 21.67
N VAL A 218 7.25 0.11 20.36
CA VAL A 218 8.52 -0.21 19.71
C VAL A 218 8.72 0.80 18.58
N LYS A 219 9.55 1.81 18.80
CA LYS A 219 9.63 2.96 17.91
C LYS A 219 11.06 3.33 17.54
N ASN A 220 11.29 3.71 16.29
CA ASN A 220 12.60 4.14 15.78
C ASN A 220 13.72 3.12 16.08
N CYS A 221 13.39 1.83 16.15
CA CYS A 221 14.38 0.78 16.38
C CYS A 221 14.98 0.30 15.05
N THR A 222 16.25 -0.05 15.06
CA THR A 222 16.93 -0.69 13.93
C THR A 222 17.29 -2.12 14.28
N PHE A 223 16.83 -3.06 13.46
CA PHE A 223 17.08 -4.48 13.63
C PHE A 223 18.19 -4.94 12.67
N TYR A 224 19.23 -5.55 13.23
CA TYR A 224 20.40 -6.05 12.51
C TYR A 224 20.44 -7.57 12.48
N ASP A 225 21.17 -8.09 11.49
CA ASP A 225 21.27 -9.52 11.17
C ASP A 225 19.90 -10.16 10.92
N GLN A 226 19.88 -11.48 10.74
CA GLN A 226 18.64 -12.23 10.59
C GLN A 226 18.07 -12.61 11.95
N GLY A 227 16.75 -12.45 12.09
CA GLY A 227 16.05 -12.77 13.33
C GLY A 227 14.54 -12.87 13.14
N ARG A 228 13.86 -13.26 14.21
CA ARG A 228 12.39 -13.22 14.30
C ARG A 228 12.01 -12.34 15.48
N VAL A 229 11.02 -11.48 15.29
CA VAL A 229 10.43 -10.69 16.37
C VAL A 229 8.94 -10.92 16.43
N THR A 230 8.40 -11.10 17.64
CA THR A 230 6.96 -11.07 17.90
C THR A 230 6.63 -9.88 18.77
N ILE A 231 5.73 -9.01 18.31
CA ILE A 231 5.21 -7.86 19.06
C ILE A 231 3.72 -8.09 19.28
N THR A 232 3.30 -8.22 20.53
CA THR A 232 1.90 -8.49 20.87
C THR A 232 1.39 -7.45 21.86
N GLY A 233 0.33 -6.75 21.49
CA GLY A 233 -0.54 -6.04 22.44
C GLY A 233 -1.86 -6.79 22.55
N ASN A 234 -2.13 -7.42 23.69
CA ASN A 234 -3.40 -8.08 23.98
C ASN A 234 -4.12 -7.35 25.13
N LEU A 235 -5.38 -6.96 24.94
CA LEU A 235 -6.12 -6.14 25.93
C LEU A 235 -5.34 -4.86 26.28
N THR A 236 -4.79 -4.19 25.26
CA THR A 236 -3.97 -2.98 25.42
C THR A 236 -4.68 -1.74 24.93
N ASP A 237 -4.51 -0.61 25.64
CA ASP A 237 -5.09 0.67 25.22
C ASP A 237 -4.36 1.24 23.99
N GLN A 238 -3.04 1.05 23.91
CA GLN A 238 -2.24 1.60 22.82
C GLN A 238 -1.18 0.62 22.33
N VAL A 239 -1.05 0.50 21.01
CA VAL A 239 0.10 -0.18 20.38
C VAL A 239 0.73 0.82 19.43
N ASP A 240 2.04 1.06 19.56
CA ASP A 240 2.79 1.98 18.70
C ASP A 240 4.04 1.27 18.17
N ILE A 241 4.01 0.94 16.89
CA ILE A 241 5.09 0.33 16.15
C ILE A 241 5.38 1.24 14.96
N SER A 242 6.20 2.27 15.19
CA SER A 242 6.46 3.32 14.18
C SER A 242 7.94 3.58 13.93
N GLY A 243 8.31 3.95 12.71
CA GLY A 243 9.66 4.39 12.36
C GLY A 243 10.74 3.30 12.46
N ASN A 244 10.38 2.02 12.50
CA ASN A 244 11.35 0.95 12.70
C ASN A 244 11.93 0.45 11.37
N ASN A 245 13.21 0.08 11.38
CA ASN A 245 13.83 -0.68 10.29
C ASN A 245 14.02 -2.13 10.73
N PHE A 246 13.13 -3.02 10.31
CA PHE A 246 13.20 -4.45 10.65
C PHE A 246 14.24 -5.22 9.82
N GLY A 247 14.78 -4.62 8.74
CA GLY A 247 15.73 -5.29 7.86
C GLY A 247 15.21 -6.66 7.40
N ASP A 248 16.04 -7.69 7.52
CA ASP A 248 15.74 -9.05 7.07
C ASP A 248 15.00 -9.90 8.13
N TRP A 249 14.50 -9.27 9.21
CA TRP A 249 13.78 -9.98 10.25
C TRP A 249 12.38 -10.40 9.80
N ILE A 250 11.94 -11.57 10.27
CA ILE A 250 10.52 -11.96 10.23
C ILE A 250 9.82 -11.26 11.39
N ALA A 251 8.92 -10.33 11.10
CA ALA A 251 8.14 -9.62 12.09
C ALA A 251 6.73 -10.23 12.20
N GLU A 252 6.31 -10.59 13.42
CA GLU A 252 4.93 -10.99 13.70
C GLU A 252 4.30 -9.98 14.66
N ILE A 253 3.28 -9.28 14.20
CA ILE A 253 2.60 -8.21 14.93
C ILE A 253 1.17 -8.64 15.23
N LYS A 254 0.77 -8.55 16.51
CA LYS A 254 -0.54 -8.96 17.00
C LYS A 254 -1.17 -7.87 17.87
N VAL A 255 -2.33 -7.38 17.46
CA VAL A 255 -3.13 -6.39 18.20
C VAL A 255 -4.49 -7.01 18.55
N LEU A 256 -4.58 -7.62 19.73
CA LEU A 256 -5.69 -8.51 20.12
C LEU A 256 -6.47 -7.96 21.32
N GLY A 257 -7.73 -8.37 21.46
CA GLY A 257 -8.57 -8.04 22.61
C GLY A 257 -8.73 -6.54 22.83
N SER A 258 -8.76 -5.75 21.77
CA SER A 258 -8.72 -4.29 21.83
C SER A 258 -9.88 -3.71 22.66
N MET A 259 -9.57 -2.73 23.53
CA MET A 259 -10.59 -2.01 24.32
C MET A 259 -11.26 -0.91 23.49
N GLU A 260 -12.45 -0.44 23.89
CA GLU A 260 -13.26 0.55 23.12
C GLU A 260 -12.53 1.86 22.75
N LEU A 261 -11.44 2.20 23.46
CA LEU A 261 -10.63 3.40 23.23
C LEU A 261 -9.24 3.09 22.65
N ASN A 262 -9.04 1.91 22.07
CA ASN A 262 -7.72 1.50 21.62
C ASN A 262 -7.22 2.40 20.48
N THR A 263 -5.94 2.77 20.51
CA THR A 263 -5.26 3.44 19.39
C THR A 263 -4.06 2.61 18.98
N SER A 264 -4.06 2.13 17.74
CA SER A 264 -2.96 1.32 17.20
C SER A 264 -2.29 2.07 16.06
N ILE A 265 -0.98 2.27 16.16
CA ILE A 265 -0.16 3.00 15.19
C ILE A 265 0.88 2.02 14.64
N LEU A 266 0.75 1.67 13.37
CA LEU A 266 1.68 0.87 12.60
C LEU A 266 1.99 1.64 11.31
N GLU A 267 3.05 2.42 11.30
CA GLU A 267 3.40 3.33 10.19
C GLU A 267 4.91 3.55 10.09
N GLU A 268 5.39 4.03 8.95
CA GLU A 268 6.81 4.41 8.77
C GLU A 268 7.80 3.26 9.05
N ASN A 269 7.39 2.01 8.90
CA ASN A 269 8.29 0.86 9.09
C ASN A 269 8.88 0.39 7.76
N THR A 270 10.12 -0.10 7.80
CA THR A 270 10.77 -0.76 6.65
C THR A 270 10.93 -2.25 6.92
N PHE A 271 10.45 -3.06 5.99
CA PHE A 271 10.55 -4.52 6.02
C PHE A 271 11.24 -5.01 4.73
N ASN A 272 12.28 -5.83 4.84
CA ASN A 272 12.85 -6.55 3.68
C ASN A 272 12.34 -8.00 3.59
N ASN A 273 11.78 -8.52 4.68
CA ASN A 273 11.27 -9.88 4.80
C ASN A 273 9.79 -9.87 5.20
N HIS A 274 9.18 -11.05 5.30
CA HIS A 274 7.76 -11.22 5.57
C HIS A 274 7.31 -10.64 6.92
N VAL A 275 6.15 -10.00 6.89
CA VAL A 275 5.45 -9.48 8.07
C VAL A 275 4.13 -10.22 8.25
N LEU A 276 3.97 -10.87 9.40
CA LEU A 276 2.75 -11.56 9.79
C LEU A 276 1.92 -10.62 10.65
N LEU A 277 0.68 -10.37 10.25
CA LEU A 277 -0.22 -9.47 10.96
C LEU A 277 -1.46 -10.23 11.45
N ASP A 278 -1.84 -9.95 12.70
CA ASP A 278 -3.17 -10.27 13.24
C ASP A 278 -3.71 -9.08 14.03
N PHE A 279 -4.99 -8.81 13.90
CA PHE A 279 -5.67 -7.87 14.78
C PHE A 279 -7.16 -8.18 14.87
N ASP A 280 -7.78 -7.79 15.99
CA ASP A 280 -9.22 -7.90 16.20
C ASP A 280 -9.98 -6.75 15.53
N ASP A 281 -10.74 -5.95 16.28
CA ASP A 281 -11.41 -4.76 15.77
C ASP A 281 -10.57 -3.52 16.10
N LEU A 282 -10.49 -2.60 15.14
CA LEU A 282 -9.75 -1.35 15.25
C LEU A 282 -10.71 -0.18 15.21
N THR A 283 -10.36 0.87 15.94
CA THR A 283 -11.03 2.18 15.88
C THR A 283 -10.52 2.97 14.66
N THR A 284 -11.33 3.94 14.20
CA THR A 284 -10.93 4.84 13.09
C THR A 284 -9.74 5.73 13.44
N SER A 285 -9.36 5.85 14.72
CA SER A 285 -8.15 6.54 15.16
C SER A 285 -6.87 5.70 15.01
N SER A 286 -6.99 4.41 14.67
CA SER A 286 -5.83 3.55 14.44
C SER A 286 -5.22 3.80 13.07
N THR A 287 -3.89 3.92 12.97
CA THR A 287 -3.18 4.18 11.72
C THR A 287 -2.42 2.94 11.29
N PHE A 288 -2.68 2.45 10.09
CA PHE A 288 -2.02 1.29 9.48
C PHE A 288 -1.64 1.68 8.07
N GLU A 289 -0.43 2.17 7.84
CA GLU A 289 -0.03 2.64 6.50
C GLU A 289 0.09 1.45 5.53
N TRP A 290 -0.68 1.40 4.43
CA TRP A 290 -0.61 0.24 3.52
C TRP A 290 0.73 0.13 2.77
N SER A 291 1.33 1.28 2.45
CA SER A 291 2.55 1.41 1.64
C SER A 291 3.72 0.58 2.21
N GLN A 292 3.80 0.45 3.54
CA GLN A 292 4.91 -0.19 4.25
C GLN A 292 4.98 -1.71 4.02
N TRP A 293 3.85 -2.35 3.67
CA TRP A 293 3.79 -3.81 3.63
C TRP A 293 4.25 -4.43 2.31
N GLY A 294 4.05 -3.72 1.18
CA GLY A 294 4.26 -4.26 -0.16
C GLY A 294 3.68 -5.69 -0.36
N ASN A 295 4.48 -6.57 -0.97
CA ASN A 295 4.13 -8.00 -1.16
C ASN A 295 4.57 -8.89 0.02
N GLN A 296 4.87 -8.30 1.17
CA GLN A 296 5.43 -9.00 2.33
C GLN A 296 4.37 -9.33 3.39
N LEU A 297 3.20 -8.69 3.33
CA LEU A 297 2.09 -8.92 4.26
C LEU A 297 1.51 -10.32 4.16
N ILE A 298 1.47 -10.99 5.30
CA ILE A 298 0.89 -12.31 5.50
C ILE A 298 -0.07 -12.27 6.70
N SER A 299 -1.15 -13.02 6.62
CA SER A 299 -2.03 -13.29 7.75
C SER A 299 -1.34 -14.21 8.76
N SER A 300 -1.14 -13.74 10.00
CA SER A 300 -0.65 -14.61 11.07
C SER A 300 -1.62 -15.76 11.33
N GLN A 301 -2.95 -15.52 11.30
CA GLN A 301 -3.96 -16.59 11.41
C GLN A 301 -3.85 -17.59 10.26
N GLY A 302 -3.71 -17.11 9.02
CA GLY A 302 -3.54 -17.95 7.84
C GLY A 302 -2.28 -18.80 7.89
N TYR A 303 -1.17 -18.24 8.35
CA TYR A 303 0.08 -18.97 8.57
C TYR A 303 -0.08 -20.01 9.68
N ASN A 304 -0.72 -19.68 10.81
CA ASN A 304 -0.95 -20.61 11.90
C ASN A 304 -1.82 -21.80 11.47
N ASP A 305 -2.87 -21.56 10.68
CA ASP A 305 -3.73 -22.61 10.12
C ASP A 305 -2.92 -23.59 9.26
N TYR A 306 -1.99 -23.10 8.43
CA TYR A 306 -1.09 -23.93 7.63
C TYR A 306 -0.05 -24.63 8.50
N PHE A 307 0.62 -23.90 9.39
CA PHE A 307 1.66 -24.41 10.28
C PHE A 307 1.15 -25.59 11.11
N ASN A 308 -0.11 -25.53 11.55
CA ASN A 308 -0.75 -26.61 12.31
C ASN A 308 -0.93 -27.92 11.51
N THR A 309 -0.95 -27.86 10.18
CA THR A 309 -1.01 -29.06 9.31
C THR A 309 0.32 -29.77 9.16
N LEU A 310 1.44 -29.12 9.49
CA LEU A 310 2.77 -29.68 9.36
C LEU A 310 3.03 -30.78 10.41
N SER A 311 3.91 -31.72 10.07
CA SER A 311 4.37 -32.74 11.01
C SER A 311 5.11 -32.11 12.20
N ASP A 312 5.04 -32.74 13.37
CA ASP A 312 5.67 -32.24 14.60
C ASP A 312 7.19 -32.06 14.49
N SER A 313 7.88 -32.90 13.70
CA SER A 313 9.31 -32.76 13.44
C SER A 313 9.66 -31.43 12.74
N VAL A 314 8.87 -31.06 11.72
CA VAL A 314 9.01 -29.80 10.99
C VAL A 314 8.68 -28.62 11.91
N LYS A 315 7.59 -28.69 12.68
CA LYS A 315 7.25 -27.66 13.67
C LYS A 315 8.38 -27.44 14.67
N MET A 316 8.95 -28.53 15.20
CA MET A 316 10.06 -28.48 16.17
C MET A 316 11.29 -27.80 15.59
N SER A 317 11.65 -28.08 14.33
CA SER A 317 12.81 -27.47 13.67
C SER A 317 12.73 -25.93 13.59
N SER A 318 11.51 -25.40 13.47
CA SER A 318 11.24 -23.96 13.38
C SER A 318 11.47 -23.19 14.68
N PHE A 319 11.50 -23.88 15.83
CA PHE A 319 11.82 -23.30 17.14
C PHE A 319 13.32 -23.31 17.44
N ILE A 320 14.11 -24.05 16.65
CA ILE A 320 15.53 -24.28 16.88
C ILE A 320 16.37 -23.41 15.94
N SER A 321 15.94 -23.23 14.69
CA SER A 321 16.67 -22.48 13.66
C SER A 321 15.81 -21.45 12.94
N PHE A 322 16.42 -20.29 12.65
CA PHE A 322 15.79 -19.25 11.85
C PHE A 322 15.54 -19.73 10.41
N GLU A 323 16.48 -20.47 9.85
CA GLU A 323 16.44 -20.96 8.46
C GLU A 323 15.26 -21.91 8.24
N ALA A 324 15.00 -22.83 9.19
CA ALA A 324 13.82 -23.70 9.10
C ALA A 324 12.52 -22.91 9.21
N ASN A 325 12.47 -21.91 10.11
CA ASN A 325 11.31 -21.04 10.24
C ASN A 325 11.03 -20.26 8.94
N ASN A 326 12.06 -19.63 8.39
CA ASN A 326 11.98 -18.88 7.14
C ASN A 326 11.59 -19.77 5.95
N SER A 327 12.11 -21.00 5.90
CA SER A 327 11.73 -21.98 4.87
C SER A 327 10.25 -22.36 4.95
N ILE A 328 9.71 -22.58 6.15
CA ILE A 328 8.29 -22.89 6.33
C ILE A 328 7.41 -21.71 5.88
N LEU A 329 7.79 -20.48 6.23
CA LEU A 329 7.08 -19.28 5.82
C LEU A 329 7.13 -19.05 4.30
N THR A 330 8.27 -19.35 3.68
CA THR A 330 8.42 -19.31 2.22
C THR A 330 7.52 -20.35 1.53
N ASN A 331 7.47 -21.58 2.06
CA ASN A 331 6.57 -22.63 1.54
C ASN A 331 5.11 -22.21 1.69
N TYR A 332 4.74 -21.71 2.87
CA TYR A 332 3.42 -21.17 3.12
C TYR A 332 3.01 -20.16 2.05
N LYS A 333 3.87 -19.17 1.75
CA LYS A 333 3.59 -18.14 0.75
C LYS A 333 3.28 -18.71 -0.64
N ASN A 334 3.98 -19.76 -1.06
CA ASN A 334 3.75 -20.44 -2.34
C ASN A 334 2.45 -21.28 -2.33
N ASP A 335 2.00 -21.71 -1.15
CA ASP A 335 0.86 -22.59 -0.96
C ASP A 335 -0.44 -21.86 -0.56
N ILE A 336 -0.39 -20.53 -0.29
CA ILE A 336 -1.54 -19.73 0.19
C ILE A 336 -2.80 -20.03 -0.63
N VAL A 337 -2.71 -19.93 -1.95
CA VAL A 337 -3.86 -20.07 -2.85
C VAL A 337 -4.31 -21.52 -3.01
N GLN A 338 -3.48 -22.48 -2.66
CA GLN A 338 -3.82 -23.91 -2.72
C GLN A 338 -4.61 -24.32 -1.49
N PHE A 339 -4.16 -23.85 -0.31
CA PHE A 339 -4.79 -24.17 0.96
C PHE A 339 -5.94 -23.21 1.29
N GLY A 340 -7.16 -23.66 0.97
CA GLY A 340 -8.37 -22.82 1.02
C GLY A 340 -8.69 -22.15 2.36
N LYS A 341 -8.24 -22.70 3.50
CA LYS A 341 -8.40 -22.02 4.81
C LYS A 341 -7.47 -20.81 4.92
N SER A 342 -6.18 -20.97 4.60
CA SER A 342 -5.22 -19.88 4.63
C SER A 342 -5.56 -18.78 3.63
N TYR A 343 -5.96 -19.13 2.39
CA TYR A 343 -6.48 -18.15 1.43
C TYR A 343 -7.61 -17.29 2.03
N LYS A 344 -8.57 -17.91 2.74
CA LYS A 344 -9.66 -17.16 3.38
C LYS A 344 -9.17 -16.23 4.48
N GLN A 345 -8.17 -16.63 5.27
CA GLN A 345 -7.60 -15.76 6.31
C GLN A 345 -6.82 -14.58 5.72
N GLU A 346 -6.12 -14.77 4.61
CA GLU A 346 -5.44 -13.69 3.88
C GLU A 346 -6.42 -12.65 3.32
N VAL A 347 -7.53 -13.13 2.74
CA VAL A 347 -8.61 -12.25 2.27
C VAL A 347 -9.30 -11.56 3.45
N LYS A 348 -9.53 -12.26 4.57
CA LYS A 348 -10.15 -11.69 5.78
C LYS A 348 -9.28 -10.57 6.38
N LEU A 349 -7.98 -10.78 6.52
CA LEU A 349 -7.06 -9.74 7.01
C LEU A 349 -7.14 -8.47 6.15
N ARG A 350 -7.04 -8.63 4.83
CA ARG A 350 -7.14 -7.50 3.89
C ARG A 350 -8.54 -6.87 3.89
N GLY A 351 -9.59 -7.66 4.07
CA GLY A 351 -10.95 -7.16 4.25
C GLY A 351 -11.09 -6.26 5.48
N LYS A 352 -10.50 -6.65 6.62
CA LYS A 352 -10.47 -5.82 7.82
C LYS A 352 -9.74 -4.50 7.59
N LEU A 353 -8.59 -4.52 6.91
CA LEU A 353 -7.85 -3.31 6.54
C LEU A 353 -8.67 -2.43 5.58
N LEU A 354 -9.28 -3.03 4.56
CA LEU A 354 -10.17 -2.34 3.63
C LEU A 354 -11.31 -1.62 4.35
N ASP A 355 -11.93 -2.27 5.34
CA ASP A 355 -13.02 -1.69 6.13
C ASP A 355 -12.52 -0.54 7.02
N LEU A 356 -11.32 -0.64 7.60
CA LEU A 356 -10.67 0.45 8.33
C LEU A 356 -10.45 1.68 7.42
N TYR A 357 -9.84 1.49 6.25
CA TYR A 357 -9.55 2.60 5.33
C TYR A 357 -10.82 3.26 4.78
N LYS A 358 -11.87 2.48 4.52
CA LYS A 358 -13.20 3.01 4.16
C LYS A 358 -13.75 3.88 5.28
N ALA A 359 -13.68 3.42 6.52
CA ALA A 359 -14.15 4.18 7.68
C ALA A 359 -13.33 5.46 7.92
N GLN A 360 -12.10 5.52 7.40
CA GLN A 360 -11.21 6.68 7.45
C GLN A 360 -11.32 7.61 6.23
N HIS A 361 -12.10 7.24 5.21
CA HIS A 361 -12.17 7.92 3.91
C HIS A 361 -10.83 7.97 3.15
N ASP A 362 -9.94 6.99 3.39
CA ASP A 362 -8.70 6.84 2.63
C ASP A 362 -8.94 6.06 1.34
N LEU A 363 -9.38 6.76 0.30
CA LEU A 363 -9.72 6.15 -0.98
C LEU A 363 -8.50 5.54 -1.70
N GLU A 364 -7.30 6.02 -1.44
CA GLU A 364 -6.08 5.50 -2.06
C GLU A 364 -5.76 4.10 -1.55
N ASP A 365 -5.74 3.93 -0.22
CA ASP A 365 -5.49 2.62 0.40
C ASP A 365 -6.67 1.67 0.18
N VAL A 366 -7.92 2.17 0.19
CA VAL A 366 -9.11 1.37 -0.17
C VAL A 366 -8.95 0.71 -1.55
N ASN A 367 -8.60 1.49 -2.56
CA ASN A 367 -8.45 0.97 -3.92
C ASN A 367 -7.26 -0.01 -4.00
N THR A 368 -6.13 0.32 -3.37
CA THR A 368 -4.93 -0.51 -3.41
C THR A 368 -5.15 -1.86 -2.75
N VAL A 369 -5.78 -1.90 -1.56
CA VAL A 369 -6.10 -3.15 -0.85
C VAL A 369 -7.12 -3.98 -1.64
N TYR A 370 -8.14 -3.33 -2.20
CA TYR A 370 -9.14 -4.01 -3.03
C TYR A 370 -8.51 -4.69 -4.25
N ILE A 371 -7.63 -3.99 -4.98
CA ILE A 371 -6.85 -4.57 -6.07
C ILE A 371 -6.00 -5.75 -5.57
N GLY A 372 -5.36 -5.62 -4.39
CA GLY A 372 -4.60 -6.68 -3.75
C GLY A 372 -5.44 -7.95 -3.52
N ILE A 373 -6.64 -7.82 -2.96
CA ILE A 373 -7.59 -8.93 -2.77
C ILE A 373 -7.95 -9.57 -4.11
N LYS A 374 -8.23 -8.76 -5.14
CA LYS A 374 -8.61 -9.25 -6.47
C LYS A 374 -7.47 -9.93 -7.23
N ASN A 375 -6.23 -9.50 -7.00
CA ASN A 375 -5.04 -10.20 -7.49
C ASN A 375 -4.95 -11.61 -6.88
N MET A 376 -5.10 -11.74 -5.57
CA MET A 376 -5.11 -13.04 -4.89
C MET A 376 -6.27 -13.92 -5.36
N GLU A 377 -7.46 -13.33 -5.57
CA GLU A 377 -8.61 -14.04 -6.15
C GLU A 377 -8.29 -14.55 -7.57
N THR A 378 -7.58 -13.77 -8.38
CA THR A 378 -7.16 -14.17 -9.74
C THR A 378 -6.19 -15.35 -9.71
N GLU A 379 -5.23 -15.35 -8.79
CA GLU A 379 -4.30 -16.47 -8.58
C GLU A 379 -5.03 -17.73 -8.10
N ARG A 380 -5.97 -17.58 -7.17
CA ARG A 380 -6.84 -18.66 -6.70
C ARG A 380 -7.69 -19.25 -7.83
N LEU A 381 -8.27 -18.42 -8.69
CA LEU A 381 -9.04 -18.86 -9.86
C LEU A 381 -8.18 -19.63 -10.86
N ALA A 382 -6.92 -19.21 -11.07
CA ALA A 382 -5.97 -19.95 -11.90
C ALA A 382 -5.69 -21.36 -11.33
N TYR A 383 -5.45 -21.44 -10.02
CA TYR A 383 -5.29 -22.74 -9.34
C TYR A 383 -6.56 -23.60 -9.47
N LEU A 384 -7.75 -23.05 -9.20
CA LEU A 384 -9.01 -23.79 -9.30
C LEU A 384 -9.26 -24.32 -10.73
N TYR A 385 -8.93 -23.55 -11.76
CA TYR A 385 -8.98 -24.01 -13.14
C TYR A 385 -7.99 -25.15 -13.40
N SER A 386 -6.78 -25.11 -12.82
CA SER A 386 -5.81 -26.20 -12.95
C SER A 386 -6.26 -27.52 -12.31
N GLN A 387 -7.07 -27.43 -11.24
CA GLN A 387 -7.61 -28.61 -10.53
C GLN A 387 -8.87 -29.17 -11.20
N ASP A 388 -9.76 -28.30 -11.67
CA ASP A 388 -11.02 -28.68 -12.34
C ASP A 388 -11.26 -27.81 -13.59
N PRO A 389 -10.67 -28.20 -14.74
CA PRO A 389 -10.79 -27.44 -15.97
C PRO A 389 -12.22 -27.51 -16.54
N SER A 390 -12.92 -26.37 -16.52
CA SER A 390 -14.23 -26.20 -17.15
C SER A 390 -14.31 -24.84 -17.84
N PHE A 391 -15.27 -24.68 -18.76
CA PHE A 391 -15.53 -23.37 -19.36
C PHE A 391 -15.84 -22.30 -18.29
N ASN A 392 -16.58 -22.67 -17.24
CA ASN A 392 -16.92 -21.76 -16.15
C ASN A 392 -15.68 -21.31 -15.36
N THR A 393 -14.80 -22.25 -14.97
CA THR A 393 -13.56 -21.91 -14.23
C THR A 393 -12.58 -21.12 -15.10
N PHE A 394 -12.45 -21.47 -16.38
CA PHE A 394 -11.69 -20.70 -17.36
C PHE A 394 -12.22 -19.28 -17.53
N PHE A 395 -13.52 -19.14 -17.76
CA PHE A 395 -14.15 -17.85 -18.01
C PHE A 395 -14.03 -16.92 -16.80
N LYS A 396 -14.31 -17.41 -15.58
CA LYS A 396 -14.12 -16.63 -14.35
C LYS A 396 -12.70 -16.12 -14.20
N TRP A 397 -11.71 -16.99 -14.41
CA TRP A 397 -10.30 -16.60 -14.35
C TRP A 397 -9.94 -15.54 -15.39
N LYS A 398 -10.33 -15.75 -16.65
CA LYS A 398 -9.99 -14.83 -17.75
C LYS A 398 -10.70 -13.49 -17.67
N VAL A 399 -11.94 -13.46 -17.22
CA VAL A 399 -12.65 -12.20 -16.94
C VAL A 399 -11.94 -11.43 -15.85
N ASN A 400 -11.48 -12.09 -14.77
CA ASN A 400 -10.76 -11.38 -13.71
C ASN A 400 -9.42 -10.81 -14.22
N GLN A 401 -8.68 -11.55 -15.06
CA GLN A 401 -7.48 -11.04 -15.73
C GLN A 401 -7.78 -9.84 -16.64
N PHE A 402 -8.89 -9.90 -17.39
CA PHE A 402 -9.33 -8.79 -18.23
C PHE A 402 -9.67 -7.55 -17.40
N LEU A 403 -10.44 -7.70 -16.32
CA LEU A 403 -10.83 -6.59 -15.44
C LEU A 403 -9.63 -5.89 -14.80
N LYS A 404 -8.59 -6.65 -14.44
CA LYS A 404 -7.31 -6.07 -13.97
C LYS A 404 -6.70 -5.12 -15.01
N VAL A 405 -6.56 -5.59 -16.24
CA VAL A 405 -5.93 -4.79 -17.31
C VAL A 405 -6.82 -3.62 -17.74
N PHE A 406 -8.13 -3.84 -17.77
CA PHE A 406 -9.09 -2.87 -18.29
C PHE A 406 -9.34 -1.69 -17.35
N SER A 407 -9.54 -1.94 -16.05
CA SER A 407 -10.01 -0.92 -15.10
C SER A 407 -9.50 -1.11 -13.67
N ASP A 408 -8.47 -1.93 -13.47
CA ASP A 408 -8.01 -2.38 -12.14
C ASP A 408 -9.16 -2.87 -11.28
N TYR A 409 -9.95 -3.79 -11.85
CA TYR A 409 -11.14 -4.34 -11.19
C TYR A 409 -12.24 -3.30 -10.91
N GLY A 410 -12.24 -2.19 -11.63
CA GLY A 410 -13.24 -1.13 -11.52
C GLY A 410 -12.86 -0.01 -10.55
N THR A 411 -11.65 -0.02 -9.99
CA THR A 411 -11.17 1.07 -9.14
C THR A 411 -10.60 2.24 -9.94
N GLU A 412 -10.30 2.07 -11.22
CA GLU A 412 -9.71 3.12 -12.06
C GLU A 412 -10.47 3.32 -13.40
N PRO A 413 -11.52 4.19 -13.45
CA PRO A 413 -12.27 4.48 -14.66
C PRO A 413 -11.43 5.16 -15.76
N SER A 414 -10.42 5.96 -15.40
CA SER A 414 -9.50 6.58 -16.36
C SER A 414 -8.80 5.55 -17.23
N LYS A 415 -8.36 4.43 -16.63
CA LYS A 415 -7.74 3.32 -17.34
C LYS A 415 -8.67 2.69 -18.37
N ALA A 416 -9.95 2.53 -18.03
CA ALA A 416 -10.98 2.03 -18.94
C ALA A 416 -11.18 2.95 -20.15
N ILE A 417 -11.14 4.28 -19.95
CA ILE A 417 -11.20 5.26 -21.05
C ILE A 417 -9.99 5.12 -21.96
N VAL A 418 -8.77 5.08 -21.40
CA VAL A 418 -7.53 4.92 -22.18
C VAL A 418 -7.56 3.62 -22.99
N PHE A 419 -7.98 2.50 -22.38
CA PHE A 419 -8.13 1.23 -23.06
C PHE A 419 -9.14 1.33 -24.22
N SER A 420 -10.28 1.97 -24.00
CA SER A 420 -11.32 2.18 -25.01
C SER A 420 -10.82 3.01 -26.20
N VAL A 421 -10.07 4.10 -25.94
CA VAL A 421 -9.45 4.92 -27.00
C VAL A 421 -8.46 4.09 -27.83
N ASN A 422 -7.67 3.22 -27.20
CA ASN A 422 -6.75 2.34 -27.93
C ASN A 422 -7.48 1.36 -28.84
N VAL A 423 -8.63 0.83 -28.41
CA VAL A 423 -9.49 -0.03 -29.26
C VAL A 423 -10.02 0.75 -30.46
N VAL A 424 -10.52 1.97 -30.25
CA VAL A 424 -10.97 2.86 -31.34
C VAL A 424 -9.85 3.12 -32.34
N ILE A 425 -8.64 3.46 -31.86
CA ILE A 425 -7.50 3.69 -32.75
C ILE A 425 -7.13 2.42 -33.53
N LEU A 426 -7.13 1.25 -32.88
CA LEU A 426 -6.85 -0.03 -33.53
C LEU A 426 -7.82 -0.34 -34.67
N PHE A 427 -9.13 -0.18 -34.43
CA PHE A 427 -10.14 -0.41 -35.46
C PHE A 427 -10.12 0.68 -36.55
N ALA A 428 -9.85 1.94 -36.20
CA ALA A 428 -9.64 3.01 -37.18
C ALA A 428 -8.48 2.69 -38.15
N LEU A 429 -7.38 2.12 -37.65
CA LEU A 429 -6.28 1.67 -38.50
C LEU A 429 -6.71 0.54 -39.45
N VAL A 430 -7.54 -0.39 -38.98
CA VAL A 430 -8.11 -1.45 -39.82
C VAL A 430 -9.02 -0.85 -40.90
N TYR A 431 -9.90 0.09 -40.54
CA TYR A 431 -10.82 0.74 -41.47
C TYR A 431 -10.15 1.63 -42.50
N LEU A 432 -8.94 2.13 -42.22
CA LEU A 432 -8.14 2.87 -43.19
C LEU A 432 -8.01 2.07 -44.50
N PHE A 433 -7.87 0.75 -44.43
CA PHE A 433 -7.69 -0.10 -45.62
C PHE A 433 -8.98 -0.44 -46.36
N PHE A 434 -10.15 -0.10 -45.82
CA PHE A 434 -11.44 -0.46 -46.40
C PHE A 434 -12.19 0.75 -46.99
N PRO A 435 -12.91 0.57 -48.11
CA PRO A 435 -13.74 1.63 -48.66
C PRO A 435 -14.94 1.88 -47.74
N ASN A 436 -15.20 3.15 -47.44
CA ASN A 436 -16.40 3.61 -46.74
C ASN A 436 -17.20 4.59 -47.61
N SER A 437 -18.52 4.65 -47.44
CA SER A 437 -19.40 5.49 -48.27
C SER A 437 -19.33 6.98 -47.91
N TRP A 438 -18.65 7.33 -46.82
CA TRP A 438 -18.26 8.72 -46.53
C TRP A 438 -17.09 9.20 -47.40
N ASP A 439 -16.44 8.29 -48.13
CA ASP A 439 -15.40 8.59 -49.10
C ASP A 439 -15.84 8.18 -50.51
N GLU A 440 -16.82 8.92 -51.06
CA GLU A 440 -17.38 8.69 -52.41
C GLU A 440 -16.32 8.66 -53.52
N GLN A 441 -15.17 9.32 -53.32
CA GLN A 441 -14.07 9.38 -54.28
C GLN A 441 -12.89 8.45 -53.92
N GLY A 442 -12.94 7.66 -52.85
CA GLY A 442 -11.76 7.17 -52.14
C GLY A 442 -10.66 6.50 -52.97
N LYS A 443 -11.01 5.51 -53.80
CA LYS A 443 -10.02 4.83 -54.68
C LYS A 443 -9.57 5.70 -55.87
N HIS A 444 -10.42 6.65 -56.27
CA HIS A 444 -10.19 7.52 -57.42
C HIS A 444 -9.57 8.86 -57.06
N ARG A 445 -9.49 9.24 -55.77
CA ARG A 445 -8.99 10.55 -55.33
C ARG A 445 -7.51 10.74 -55.66
N ILE A 446 -6.69 9.73 -55.36
CA ILE A 446 -5.27 9.73 -55.71
C ILE A 446 -5.11 9.73 -57.24
N LEU A 447 -5.87 8.89 -57.95
CA LEU A 447 -5.82 8.84 -59.42
C LEU A 447 -6.23 10.17 -60.06
N HIS A 448 -7.27 10.82 -59.55
CA HIS A 448 -7.73 12.14 -59.99
C HIS A 448 -6.71 13.22 -59.67
N ARG A 449 -6.00 13.13 -58.54
CA ARG A 449 -4.89 14.02 -58.20
C ARG A 449 -3.74 13.88 -59.20
N PHE A 450 -3.35 12.65 -59.51
CA PHE A 450 -2.34 12.38 -60.54
C PHE A 450 -2.78 12.86 -61.92
N ASP A 451 -4.05 12.64 -62.31
CA ASP A 451 -4.61 13.12 -63.56
C ASP A 451 -4.62 14.67 -63.63
N PHE A 452 -4.98 15.35 -62.55
CA PHE A 452 -4.92 16.81 -62.43
C PHE A 452 -3.50 17.34 -62.68
N PHE A 453 -2.48 16.78 -61.99
CA PHE A 453 -1.09 17.18 -62.21
C PHE A 453 -0.57 16.80 -63.60
N GLN A 454 -1.02 15.69 -64.17
CA GLN A 454 -0.69 15.30 -65.54
C GLN A 454 -1.24 16.31 -66.55
N LYS A 455 -2.51 16.73 -66.40
CA LYS A 455 -3.13 17.78 -67.24
C LYS A 455 -2.38 19.09 -67.09
N TYR A 456 -2.05 19.47 -65.86
CA TYR A 456 -1.28 20.68 -65.56
C TYR A 456 0.09 20.71 -66.24
N LEU A 457 0.84 19.61 -66.18
CA LEU A 457 2.16 19.52 -66.82
C LEU A 457 2.09 19.58 -68.36
N ARG A 458 0.95 19.18 -68.95
CA ARG A 458 0.74 19.10 -70.41
C ARG A 458 0.00 20.30 -70.99
N SER A 459 -0.51 21.20 -70.16
CA SER A 459 -1.27 22.37 -70.59
C SER A 459 -0.40 23.63 -70.58
N LYS A 460 -0.82 24.63 -71.37
CA LYS A 460 -0.32 26.01 -71.28
C LYS A 460 -1.05 26.82 -70.20
N GLU A 461 -2.13 26.27 -69.67
CA GLU A 461 -3.00 26.90 -68.68
C GLU A 461 -2.48 26.66 -67.24
N GLY A 462 -2.78 27.61 -66.35
CA GLY A 462 -2.39 27.52 -64.94
C GLY A 462 -3.20 26.51 -64.14
N MET A 463 -2.76 26.16 -62.92
CA MET A 463 -3.48 25.20 -62.05
C MET A 463 -4.93 25.64 -61.77
N ASN A 464 -5.13 26.95 -61.63
CA ASN A 464 -6.46 27.54 -61.40
C ASN A 464 -7.41 27.28 -62.56
N ASP A 465 -6.94 27.44 -63.80
CA ASP A 465 -7.79 27.37 -64.98
C ASP A 465 -8.24 25.92 -65.22
N ILE A 466 -7.31 24.97 -65.05
CA ILE A 466 -7.60 23.52 -65.10
C ILE A 466 -8.60 23.13 -64.00
N TYR A 467 -8.41 23.65 -62.78
CA TYR A 467 -9.35 23.41 -61.67
C TYR A 467 -10.75 23.94 -61.97
N LEU A 468 -10.88 25.13 -62.56
CA LEU A 468 -12.17 25.72 -62.95
C LEU A 468 -12.84 24.94 -64.09
N VAL A 469 -12.07 24.40 -65.03
CA VAL A 469 -12.58 23.52 -66.10
C VAL A 469 -13.13 22.21 -65.52
N GLU A 470 -12.43 21.57 -64.58
CA GLU A 470 -12.92 20.36 -63.90
C GLU A 470 -14.18 20.63 -63.06
N LYS A 471 -14.28 21.82 -62.47
CA LYS A 471 -15.44 22.27 -61.69
C LYS A 471 -16.58 22.87 -62.51
N LYS A 472 -16.46 22.92 -63.84
CA LYS A 472 -17.44 23.56 -64.74
C LYS A 472 -18.88 23.07 -64.53
N LYS A 473 -19.07 21.76 -64.32
CA LYS A 473 -20.40 21.18 -64.08
C LYS A 473 -21.03 21.72 -62.79
N GLU A 474 -20.27 21.69 -61.69
CA GLU A 474 -20.71 22.19 -60.39
C GLU A 474 -20.99 23.70 -60.42
N LEU A 475 -20.11 24.48 -61.06
CA LEU A 475 -20.30 25.91 -61.28
C LEU A 475 -21.58 26.21 -62.08
N SER A 476 -21.88 25.42 -63.11
CA SER A 476 -23.10 25.58 -63.91
C SER A 476 -24.38 25.25 -63.11
N GLU A 477 -24.31 24.30 -62.17
CA GLU A 477 -25.42 23.97 -61.27
C GLU A 477 -25.70 25.11 -60.29
N TYR A 478 -24.64 25.75 -59.77
CA TYR A 478 -24.76 26.92 -58.91
C TYR A 478 -25.28 28.16 -59.65
N GLU A 479 -24.84 28.38 -60.88
CA GLU A 479 -25.38 29.44 -61.75
C GLU A 479 -26.85 29.19 -62.07
N ALA A 480 -27.23 27.94 -62.38
CA ALA A 480 -28.62 27.57 -62.57
C ALA A 480 -29.47 27.76 -61.31
N PHE A 481 -28.94 27.45 -60.12
CA PHE A 481 -29.60 27.74 -58.85
C PHE A 481 -29.83 29.24 -58.65
N LYS A 482 -28.78 30.05 -58.83
CA LYS A 482 -28.88 31.50 -58.72
C LYS A 482 -29.91 32.07 -59.70
N LYS A 483 -29.89 31.61 -60.95
CA LYS A 483 -30.84 32.02 -61.99
C LYS A 483 -32.28 31.65 -61.63
N ARG A 484 -32.54 30.42 -61.17
CA ARG A 484 -33.89 30.00 -60.70
C ARG A 484 -34.43 30.87 -59.56
N ILE A 485 -33.56 31.25 -58.62
CA ILE A 485 -33.93 32.14 -57.52
C ILE A 485 -34.18 33.57 -58.02
N GLU A 486 -33.41 34.04 -59.00
CA GLU A 486 -33.58 35.35 -59.62
C GLU A 486 -34.86 35.45 -60.46
N ASP A 487 -35.21 34.40 -61.20
CA ASP A 487 -36.41 34.29 -62.03
C ASP A 487 -37.68 34.14 -61.14
N GLY A 488 -37.59 33.38 -60.03
CA GLY A 488 -38.69 33.16 -59.09
C GLY A 488 -38.88 34.25 -58.02
N LYS A 489 -38.26 35.42 -58.15
CA LYS A 489 -38.28 36.50 -57.13
C LYS A 489 -39.68 37.01 -56.76
N LEU A 490 -40.65 36.87 -57.65
CA LEU A 490 -42.05 37.29 -57.43
C LEU A 490 -42.93 36.17 -56.86
N GLU A 491 -42.47 34.92 -56.91
CA GLU A 491 -43.24 33.73 -56.52
C GLU A 491 -42.79 33.14 -55.17
N LEU A 492 -41.60 33.54 -54.68
CA LEU A 492 -41.00 33.03 -53.45
C LEU A 492 -41.09 34.01 -52.27
N PRO A 493 -41.27 33.54 -51.03
CA PRO A 493 -41.22 34.40 -49.84
C PRO A 493 -39.88 35.13 -49.67
N ARG A 494 -39.91 36.38 -49.20
CA ARG A 494 -38.71 37.23 -49.03
C ARG A 494 -37.62 36.62 -48.16
N PHE A 495 -37.97 35.87 -47.12
CA PHE A 495 -36.97 35.22 -46.26
C PHE A 495 -36.20 34.13 -47.02
N PHE A 496 -36.86 33.37 -47.91
CA PHE A 496 -36.22 32.34 -48.71
C PHE A 496 -35.21 32.95 -49.69
N ILE A 497 -35.58 34.08 -50.32
CA ILE A 497 -34.69 34.85 -51.19
C ILE A 497 -33.51 35.42 -50.38
N ALA A 498 -33.75 35.95 -49.17
CA ALA A 498 -32.70 36.48 -48.31
C ALA A 498 -31.67 35.40 -47.90
N TRP A 499 -32.13 34.18 -47.58
CA TRP A 499 -31.27 33.05 -47.21
C TRP A 499 -30.58 32.35 -48.40
N SER A 500 -31.15 32.47 -49.61
CA SER A 500 -30.53 31.89 -50.82
C SER A 500 -29.13 32.45 -51.11
N LYS A 501 -28.88 33.73 -50.80
CA LYS A 501 -27.60 34.39 -51.07
C LYS A 501 -26.47 33.91 -50.14
N PRO A 502 -26.65 33.82 -48.80
CA PRO A 502 -25.74 33.12 -47.91
C PRO A 502 -25.48 31.67 -48.34
N VAL A 503 -26.53 30.91 -48.67
CA VAL A 503 -26.41 29.49 -49.08
C VAL A 503 -25.59 29.35 -50.37
N TYR A 504 -25.90 30.15 -51.40
CA TYR A 504 -25.12 30.19 -52.65
C TYR A 504 -23.66 30.55 -52.39
N ASN A 505 -23.42 31.59 -51.58
CA ASN A 505 -22.06 32.01 -51.27
C ASN A 505 -21.32 30.91 -50.52
N MET A 506 -21.94 30.27 -49.53
CA MET A 506 -21.36 29.19 -48.73
C MET A 506 -21.02 27.96 -49.58
N ALA A 507 -21.92 27.56 -50.49
CA ALA A 507 -21.66 26.49 -51.44
C ALA A 507 -20.45 26.80 -52.35
N MET A 508 -20.29 28.07 -52.76
CA MET A 508 -19.17 28.52 -53.60
C MET A 508 -17.86 28.81 -52.83
N ILE A 509 -17.85 28.83 -51.50
CA ILE A 509 -16.65 29.21 -50.71
C ILE A 509 -15.47 28.28 -51.02
N SER A 510 -15.68 26.97 -50.97
CA SER A 510 -14.60 25.98 -51.18
C SER A 510 -13.91 26.18 -52.53
N THR A 511 -14.71 26.35 -53.59
CA THR A 511 -14.23 26.58 -54.95
C THR A 511 -13.49 27.91 -55.08
N LYS A 512 -14.00 29.00 -54.48
CA LYS A 512 -13.34 30.31 -54.49
C LYS A 512 -12.01 30.31 -53.72
N LEU A 513 -11.96 29.64 -52.57
CA LEU A 513 -10.79 29.59 -51.71
C LEU A 513 -9.68 28.75 -52.38
N THR A 514 -10.03 27.58 -52.91
CA THR A 514 -9.12 26.71 -53.67
C THR A 514 -8.60 27.41 -54.93
N SER A 515 -9.49 28.04 -55.71
CA SER A 515 -9.11 28.86 -56.88
C SER A 515 -8.13 29.97 -56.51
N ARG A 516 -8.36 30.68 -55.41
CA ARG A 516 -7.46 31.74 -54.93
C ARG A 516 -6.10 31.21 -54.53
N VAL A 517 -6.04 30.07 -53.83
CA VAL A 517 -4.77 29.42 -53.49
C VAL A 517 -4.05 29.02 -54.76
N LEU A 518 -4.69 28.24 -55.64
CA LEU A 518 -4.08 27.74 -56.89
C LEU A 518 -3.59 28.87 -57.81
N LYS A 519 -4.31 30.00 -57.88
CA LYS A 519 -3.91 31.18 -58.65
C LYS A 519 -2.66 31.85 -58.07
N ASN A 520 -2.54 31.92 -56.74
CA ASN A 520 -1.40 32.54 -56.07
C ASN A 520 -0.19 31.60 -55.97
N THR A 521 -0.42 30.30 -56.08
CA THR A 521 0.61 29.26 -55.96
C THR A 521 1.01 28.64 -57.29
N ASP A 522 0.63 29.24 -58.41
CA ASP A 522 0.91 28.69 -59.73
C ASP A 522 2.41 28.65 -60.01
N ILE A 523 2.89 27.50 -60.48
CA ILE A 523 4.31 27.16 -60.49
C ILE A 523 4.87 27.16 -61.92
N LEU A 524 4.04 26.83 -62.90
CA LEU A 524 4.41 26.54 -64.27
C LEU A 524 3.81 27.62 -65.17
N SER A 525 4.63 28.22 -66.03
CA SER A 525 4.19 29.18 -67.04
C SER A 525 4.43 28.57 -68.43
N GLY A 526 3.54 27.68 -68.88
CA GLY A 526 3.65 26.95 -70.16
C GLY A 526 3.95 25.45 -70.00
N GLU A 527 3.97 24.69 -71.09
CA GLU A 527 4.06 23.22 -71.02
C GLU A 527 5.42 22.69 -70.51
N TRP A 528 5.40 21.63 -69.70
CA TRP A 528 6.59 21.02 -69.09
C TRP A 528 7.73 20.72 -70.08
N HIS A 529 7.37 20.27 -71.28
CA HIS A 529 8.34 19.86 -72.30
C HIS A 529 9.23 21.03 -72.77
N THR A 530 8.72 22.26 -72.69
CA THR A 530 9.37 23.50 -73.16
C THR A 530 10.42 24.06 -72.19
N LEU A 531 10.49 23.56 -70.95
CA LEU A 531 11.42 24.05 -69.93
C LEU A 531 12.87 23.58 -70.16
N ASN A 532 13.84 24.43 -69.78
CA ASN A 532 15.27 24.09 -69.83
C ASN A 532 15.66 23.11 -68.69
N PRO A 533 16.82 22.43 -68.77
CA PRO A 533 17.20 21.40 -67.78
C PRO A 533 17.30 21.90 -66.33
N SER A 534 17.75 23.14 -66.12
CA SER A 534 17.89 23.74 -64.78
C SER A 534 16.53 24.09 -64.16
N GLN A 535 15.62 24.65 -64.97
CA GLN A 535 14.24 24.94 -64.59
C GLN A 535 13.47 23.66 -64.27
N LYS A 536 13.64 22.59 -65.06
CA LYS A 536 13.03 21.28 -64.81
C LYS A 536 13.40 20.73 -63.43
N ARG A 537 14.65 20.89 -62.97
CA ARG A 537 15.07 20.42 -61.64
C ARG A 537 14.33 21.12 -60.51
N TRP A 538 14.26 22.45 -60.52
CA TRP A 538 13.57 23.22 -59.48
C TRP A 538 12.04 23.04 -59.53
N LYS A 539 11.47 22.99 -60.72
CA LYS A 539 10.02 22.78 -60.91
C LYS A 539 9.60 21.36 -60.51
N ASN A 540 10.45 20.35 -60.71
CA ASN A 540 10.23 18.99 -60.20
C ASN A 540 10.10 18.96 -58.67
N ILE A 541 10.98 19.66 -57.95
CA ILE A 541 10.93 19.71 -56.48
C ILE A 541 9.61 20.37 -56.06
N GLN A 542 9.26 21.52 -56.64
CA GLN A 542 8.02 22.23 -56.31
C GLN A 542 6.78 21.36 -56.58
N ILE A 543 6.65 20.81 -57.80
CA ILE A 543 5.50 19.97 -58.18
C ILE A 543 5.43 18.70 -57.34
N GLY A 544 6.58 18.08 -57.05
CA GLY A 544 6.68 16.96 -56.13
C GLY A 544 6.19 17.31 -54.72
N THR A 545 6.58 18.47 -54.17
CA THR A 545 6.09 18.95 -52.88
C THR A 545 4.57 19.16 -52.88
N TYR A 546 4.00 19.78 -53.92
CA TYR A 546 2.54 19.97 -54.01
C TYR A 546 1.79 18.64 -54.15
N LEU A 547 2.33 17.68 -54.88
CA LEU A 547 1.77 16.34 -54.97
C LEU A 547 1.82 15.64 -53.61
N VAL A 548 2.94 15.70 -52.89
CA VAL A 548 3.08 15.13 -51.54
C VAL A 548 2.12 15.78 -50.54
N ILE A 549 1.97 17.11 -50.56
CA ILE A 549 0.99 17.82 -49.71
C ILE A 549 -0.44 17.38 -50.05
N GLY A 550 -0.78 17.30 -51.35
CA GLY A 550 -2.11 16.88 -51.79
C GLY A 550 -2.43 15.45 -51.39
N VAL A 551 -1.51 14.51 -51.62
CA VAL A 551 -1.63 13.11 -51.19
C VAL A 551 -1.69 13.00 -49.67
N GLY A 552 -0.88 13.80 -48.95
CA GLY A 552 -0.90 13.89 -47.50
C GLY A 552 -2.27 14.34 -46.97
N PHE A 553 -2.83 15.40 -47.54
CA PHE A 553 -4.19 15.86 -47.20
C PHE A 553 -5.25 14.79 -47.49
N ASP A 554 -5.18 14.13 -48.64
CA ASP A 554 -6.12 13.06 -49.02
C ASP A 554 -6.02 11.87 -48.04
N LEU A 555 -4.81 11.52 -47.60
CA LEU A 555 -4.58 10.50 -46.57
C LEU A 555 -5.11 10.95 -45.20
N SER A 556 -4.91 12.21 -44.81
CA SER A 556 -5.45 12.75 -43.55
C SER A 556 -6.98 12.68 -43.49
N ILE A 557 -7.68 13.04 -44.58
CA ILE A 557 -9.13 12.89 -44.66
C ILE A 557 -9.55 11.43 -44.51
N ARG A 558 -8.81 10.50 -45.13
CA ARG A 558 -9.08 9.07 -45.01
C ARG A 558 -8.88 8.57 -43.57
N VAL A 559 -7.84 9.03 -42.87
CA VAL A 559 -7.60 8.73 -41.46
C VAL A 559 -8.75 9.27 -40.60
N LEU A 560 -9.18 10.52 -40.81
CA LEU A 560 -10.29 11.12 -40.07
C LEU A 560 -11.62 10.38 -40.31
N ASN A 561 -11.91 9.99 -41.56
CA ASN A 561 -13.11 9.21 -41.88
C ASN A 561 -13.08 7.82 -41.21
N ALA A 562 -11.92 7.17 -41.20
CA ALA A 562 -11.75 5.87 -40.55
C ALA A 562 -11.88 5.96 -39.02
N LEU A 563 -11.33 7.03 -38.42
CA LEU A 563 -11.49 7.33 -37.00
C LEU A 563 -12.96 7.60 -36.65
N MET A 564 -13.64 8.44 -37.45
CA MET A 564 -15.05 8.75 -37.25
C MET A 564 -15.93 7.49 -37.36
N LEU A 565 -15.59 6.60 -38.29
CA LEU A 565 -16.29 5.32 -38.46
C LEU A 565 -16.13 4.44 -37.22
N SER A 566 -14.91 4.33 -36.69
CA SER A 566 -14.62 3.57 -35.49
C SER A 566 -15.28 4.15 -34.25
N ILE A 567 -15.20 5.48 -34.03
CA ILE A 567 -15.90 6.15 -32.93
C ILE A 567 -17.42 5.87 -33.00
N ASN A 568 -17.99 6.00 -34.20
CA ASN A 568 -19.42 5.75 -34.38
C ASN A 568 -19.76 4.28 -34.09
N ALA A 569 -19.02 3.33 -34.66
CA ALA A 569 -19.23 1.90 -34.43
C ALA A 569 -19.11 1.54 -32.94
N PHE A 570 -18.06 2.01 -32.26
CA PHE A 570 -17.79 1.76 -30.85
C PHE A 570 -18.88 2.34 -29.92
N THR A 571 -19.30 3.59 -30.15
CA THR A 571 -20.23 4.30 -29.25
C THR A 571 -21.69 3.96 -29.49
N THR A 572 -22.08 3.62 -30.72
CA THR A 572 -23.47 3.30 -31.08
C THR A 572 -23.78 1.82 -31.01
N LEU A 573 -22.93 1.02 -30.36
CA LEU A 573 -23.11 -0.43 -30.21
C LEU A 573 -23.13 -1.17 -31.58
N GLY A 574 -22.57 -0.56 -32.62
CA GLY A 574 -22.68 -1.04 -34.00
C GLY A 574 -24.10 -0.92 -34.60
N PHE A 575 -25.01 -0.18 -33.95
CA PHE A 575 -26.36 0.10 -34.46
C PHE A 575 -26.41 1.49 -35.10
N GLY A 576 -26.76 1.54 -36.39
CA GLY A 576 -26.86 2.77 -37.18
C GLY A 576 -26.60 2.53 -38.67
N GLU A 577 -26.68 3.56 -39.50
CA GLU A 577 -26.19 3.49 -40.88
C GLU A 577 -24.66 3.38 -40.89
N ILE A 578 -24.12 2.17 -40.75
CA ILE A 578 -22.69 1.93 -40.89
C ILE A 578 -22.35 2.04 -42.39
N PRO A 579 -21.55 3.04 -42.82
CA PRO A 579 -21.27 3.37 -44.23
C PRO A 579 -20.32 2.36 -44.91
N ILE A 580 -20.37 1.07 -44.55
CA ILE A 580 -19.48 0.03 -45.09
C ILE A 580 -20.28 -1.22 -45.46
N LYS A 581 -19.85 -1.88 -46.54
CA LYS A 581 -20.48 -3.10 -47.08
C LYS A 581 -19.49 -4.26 -47.05
N GLY A 582 -19.99 -5.48 -46.94
CA GLY A 582 -19.16 -6.70 -46.93
C GLY A 582 -18.45 -6.95 -45.59
N LEU A 583 -17.27 -7.58 -45.64
CA LEU A 583 -16.49 -8.00 -44.48
C LEU A 583 -16.26 -6.90 -43.42
N PRO A 584 -15.91 -5.64 -43.77
CA PRO A 584 -15.67 -4.57 -42.80
C PRO A 584 -16.89 -4.25 -41.93
N ARG A 585 -18.10 -4.52 -42.44
CA ARG A 585 -19.34 -4.32 -41.67
C ARG A 585 -19.41 -5.24 -40.46
N TYR A 586 -18.96 -6.48 -40.59
CA TYR A 586 -18.91 -7.41 -39.46
C TYR A 586 -17.87 -6.99 -38.43
N LEU A 587 -16.74 -6.40 -38.86
CA LEU A 587 -15.74 -5.84 -37.95
C LEU A 587 -16.30 -4.67 -37.14
N ALA A 588 -17.09 -3.78 -37.76
CA ALA A 588 -17.77 -2.69 -37.06
C ALA A 588 -18.84 -3.17 -36.07
N ILE A 589 -19.54 -4.27 -36.37
CA ILE A 589 -20.47 -4.88 -35.43
C ILE A 589 -19.71 -5.47 -34.23
N ILE A 590 -18.58 -6.15 -34.46
CA ILE A 590 -17.72 -6.69 -33.39
C ILE A 590 -17.17 -5.56 -32.51
N GLU A 591 -16.66 -4.49 -33.13
CA GLU A 591 -16.21 -3.30 -32.42
C GLU A 591 -17.32 -2.68 -31.57
N GLY A 592 -18.53 -2.56 -32.12
CA GLY A 592 -19.69 -2.05 -31.40
C GLY A 592 -20.07 -2.92 -30.21
N PHE A 593 -20.00 -4.25 -30.34
CA PHE A 593 -20.19 -5.17 -29.22
C PHE A 593 -19.12 -5.00 -28.14
N ILE A 594 -17.85 -4.84 -28.54
CA ILE A 594 -16.74 -4.57 -27.61
C ILE A 594 -16.98 -3.22 -26.89
N GLY A 595 -17.36 -2.18 -27.63
CA GLY A 595 -17.64 -0.85 -27.10
C GLY A 595 -18.79 -0.85 -26.11
N TRP A 596 -19.89 -1.56 -26.43
CA TRP A 596 -21.00 -1.77 -25.50
C TRP A 596 -20.53 -2.36 -24.16
N PHE A 597 -19.75 -3.44 -24.23
CA PHE A 597 -19.26 -4.14 -23.05
C PHE A 597 -18.33 -3.24 -22.22
N MET A 598 -17.42 -2.51 -22.87
CA MET A 598 -16.49 -1.59 -22.22
C MET A 598 -17.18 -0.40 -21.57
N LEU A 599 -18.14 0.24 -22.25
CA LEU A 599 -18.93 1.34 -21.70
C LEU A 599 -19.80 0.90 -20.52
N THR A 600 -20.30 -0.34 -20.55
CA THR A 600 -21.05 -0.92 -19.43
C THR A 600 -20.16 -1.08 -18.20
N ILE A 601 -18.96 -1.66 -18.35
CA ILE A 601 -18.01 -1.82 -17.23
C ILE A 601 -17.54 -0.46 -16.71
N PHE A 602 -17.25 0.49 -17.61
CA PHE A 602 -16.91 1.86 -17.23
C PHE A 602 -18.01 2.50 -16.38
N SER A 603 -19.28 2.36 -16.79
CA SER A 603 -20.42 2.90 -16.03
C SER A 603 -20.53 2.26 -14.65
N VAL A 604 -20.38 0.94 -14.55
CA VAL A 604 -20.41 0.23 -13.26
C VAL A 604 -19.24 0.67 -12.36
N SER A 605 -18.04 0.83 -12.92
CA SER A 605 -16.85 1.32 -12.22
C SER A 605 -17.05 2.74 -11.69
N LEU A 606 -17.59 3.64 -12.53
CA LEU A 606 -17.92 5.01 -12.13
C LEU A 606 -18.98 5.06 -11.02
N ILE A 607 -20.05 4.27 -11.15
CA ILE A 607 -21.09 4.15 -10.12
C ILE A 607 -20.49 3.63 -8.82
N SER A 608 -19.61 2.61 -8.88
CA SER A 608 -18.97 2.06 -7.69
C SER A 608 -18.07 3.09 -6.99
N GLN A 609 -17.41 3.98 -7.73
CA GLN A 609 -16.63 5.06 -7.14
C GLN A 609 -17.48 6.19 -6.55
N LEU A 610 -18.70 6.38 -7.05
CA LEU A 610 -19.62 7.40 -6.53
C LEU A 610 -20.40 6.92 -5.28
N LEU A 611 -20.56 5.61 -5.13
CA LEU A 611 -21.30 4.99 -4.03
C LEU A 611 -20.40 4.61 -2.83
N ASN A 612 -19.11 4.41 -3.07
CA ASN A 612 -18.09 4.22 -2.03
C ASN A 612 -17.47 5.57 -1.68
#